data_AF-A0A932FHN9-F1
#
_entry.id   AF-A0A932FHN9-F1
#
_cell.length_a   1.000
_cell.length_b   1.000
_cell.length_c   1.000
_cell.angle_alpha   90.00
_cell.angle_beta   90.00
_cell.angle_gamma   90.00
#
_symmetry.space_group_name_H-M   'P 1'
#
loop_
_entity.id
_entity.type
_entity.pdbx_description
1 polymer ?
#
loop_
_entity_poly.entity_id
_entity_poly.type
_entity_poly.pdbx_seq_one_letter_code
_entity_poly.pdbx_strand_id
1 'polypeptide(L)' 'METIARYLMIGGIVLFLIGGGIYLAVKFGIPLGRLPGDIRIEGRNGSFYFPVTSSILVSVVLTIVVNVIVRLLKK' A
#
# COMPACT_ATOMS: atom_id res chain seq x y z
N MET A 1 -21.09 -3.80 21.46
CA MET A 1 -20.27 -5.01 21.19
C MET A 1 -20.00 -5.17 19.69
N GLU A 2 -21.02 -5.14 18.83
CA GLU A 2 -20.83 -5.26 17.35
C GLU A 2 -19.90 -4.21 16.74
N THR A 3 -19.99 -2.94 17.18
CA THR A 3 -19.12 -1.86 16.68
C THR A 3 -17.64 -2.12 16.97
N ILE A 4 -17.34 -2.65 18.17
CA ILE A 4 -15.98 -2.99 18.59
C ILE A 4 -15.46 -4.16 17.74
N ALA A 5 -16.27 -5.20 17.52
CA ALA A 5 -15.91 -6.33 16.65
C ALA A 5 -15.66 -5.88 15.20
N ARG A 6 -16.48 -4.96 14.67
CA ARG A 6 -16.31 -4.38 13.33
C ARG A 6 -14.99 -3.60 13.22
N TYR A 7 -14.65 -2.77 14.19
CA TYR A 7 -13.37 -2.07 14.21
C TYR A 7 -12.17 -3.01 14.35
N LEU A 8 -12.30 -4.08 15.14
CA LEU A 8 -11.26 -5.09 15.29
C LEU A 8 -10.98 -5.82 13.97
N MET A 9 -12.02 -6.18 13.22
CA MET A 9 -11.89 -6.79 11.89
C MET A 9 -11.21 -5.86 10.89
N ILE A 10 -11.61 -4.58 10.85
CA ILE A 10 -11.00 -3.59 9.95
C ILE A 10 -9.52 -3.38 10.32
N GLY A 11 -9.21 -3.24 11.60
CA GLY A 11 -7.84 -3.10 12.08
C GLY A 11 -6.96 -4.30 11.72
N GLY A 12 -7.48 -5.52 11.85
CA GLY A 12 -6.79 -6.75 11.45
C GLY A 12 -6.48 -6.80 9.95
N ILE A 13 -7.43 -6.40 9.10
CA ILE A 13 -7.21 -6.32 7.64
C ILE A 13 -6.13 -5.30 7.32
N VAL A 14 -6.17 -4.12 7.94
CA VAL A 14 -5.15 -3.07 7.73
C VAL A 14 -3.76 -3.57 8.13
N LEU A 15 -3.64 -4.18 9.31
CA LEU A 15 -2.38 -4.78 9.78
C LEU A 15 -1.88 -5.87 8.85
N PHE A 16 -2.75 -6.74 8.35
CA PHE A 16 -2.40 -7.79 7.40
C PHE A 16 -1.89 -7.22 6.07
N LEU A 17 -2.52 -6.16 5.54
CA LEU A 17 -2.08 -5.51 4.32
C LEU A 17 -0.72 -4.83 4.49
N ILE A 18 -0.50 -4.14 5.62
CA ILE A 18 0.79 -3.49 5.92
C ILE A 18 1.88 -4.55 6.09
N GLY A 19 1.64 -5.56 6.93
CA GLY A 19 2.60 -6.64 7.19
C GLY A 19 2.92 -7.47 5.95
N GLY A 20 1.89 -7.81 5.16
CA GLY A 20 2.05 -8.51 3.89
C GLY A 20 2.82 -7.68 2.86
N GLY A 21 2.56 -6.37 2.79
CA GLY A 21 3.30 -5.45 1.93
C GLY A 21 4.79 -5.37 2.30
N ILE A 22 5.11 -5.24 3.59
CA ILE A 22 6.50 -5.24 4.08
C ILE A 22 7.18 -6.59 3.81
N TYR A 23 6.49 -7.71 4.09
CA TYR A 23 7.02 -9.05 3.84
C TYR A 23 7.35 -9.26 2.36
N LEU A 24 6.46 -8.86 1.46
CA LEU A 24 6.69 -8.93 0.02
C LEU A 24 7.85 -8.03 -0.41
N ALA A 25 7.93 -6.81 0.11
CA ALA A 25 9.03 -5.89 -0.18
C ALA A 25 10.40 -6.49 0.20
N VAL A 26 10.51 -7.08 1.40
CA VAL A 26 11.73 -7.74 1.87
C VAL A 26 12.03 -9.00 1.06
N LYS A 27 11.03 -9.86 0.83
CA LYS A 27 11.19 -11.15 0.15
C LYS A 27 11.63 -11.02 -1.29
N PHE A 28 11.09 -10.04 -2.02
CA PHE A 28 11.44 -9.80 -3.41
C PHE A 28 12.67 -8.88 -3.56
N GLY A 29 13.33 -8.51 -2.45
CA GLY A 29 14.47 -7.61 -2.47
C GLY A 29 14.13 -6.26 -3.08
N ILE A 30 12.85 -5.86 -3.02
CA ILE A 30 12.36 -4.62 -3.59
C ILE A 30 12.99 -3.50 -2.76
N PRO A 31 13.86 -2.66 -3.34
CA PRO A 31 14.29 -1.47 -2.65
C PRO A 31 13.04 -0.63 -2.49
N LEU A 32 12.59 -0.40 -1.25
CA LEU A 32 11.50 0.53 -0.97
C LEU A 32 11.91 1.89 -1.57
N GLY A 33 11.36 2.24 -2.73
CA GLY A 33 11.78 3.40 -3.55
C GLY A 33 12.53 3.10 -4.86
N ARG A 34 12.64 1.84 -5.30
CA ARG A 34 13.14 1.46 -6.63
C ARG A 34 12.37 0.23 -7.15
N LEU A 35 11.05 0.31 -7.23
CA LEU A 35 10.31 -0.77 -7.90
C LEU A 35 10.65 -0.78 -9.39
N PRO A 36 10.71 -1.97 -10.04
CA PRO A 36 10.73 -2.04 -11.48
C PRO A 36 9.51 -1.28 -12.04
N GLY A 37 9.77 -0.23 -12.83
CA GLY A 37 8.76 0.70 -13.34
C GLY A 37 8.73 2.07 -12.64
N ASP A 38 9.40 2.25 -11.50
CA ASP A 38 9.68 3.58 -10.96
C ASP A 38 10.80 4.23 -11.79
N ILE A 39 10.54 5.40 -12.37
CA ILE A 39 11.48 6.09 -13.25
C ILE A 39 12.44 6.88 -12.36
N ARG A 40 13.73 6.51 -12.39
CA ARG A 40 14.78 7.22 -11.67
C ARG A 40 15.84 7.69 -12.65
N ILE A 41 15.98 9.00 -12.77
CA ILE A 41 16.97 9.65 -13.63
C ILE A 41 18.00 10.29 -12.70
N GLU A 42 19.18 9.70 -12.60
CA GLU A 42 20.31 10.26 -11.86
C GLU A 42 21.25 10.97 -12.84
N GLY A 43 21.34 12.30 -12.71
CA GLY A 43 22.26 13.16 -13.45
C GLY A 43 23.38 13.71 -12.56
N ARG A 44 24.41 14.28 -13.18
CA ARG A 44 25.61 14.80 -12.49
C ARG A 44 25.32 15.93 -11.48
N ASN A 45 24.23 16.69 -11.68
CA ASN A 45 23.82 17.82 -10.86
C ASN A 45 22.43 17.64 -10.19
N GLY A 46 21.79 16.47 -10.30
CA GLY A 46 20.47 16.28 -9.72
C GLY A 46 19.87 14.90 -9.95
N SER A 47 18.98 14.49 -9.06
CA SER A 47 18.24 13.22 -9.13
C SER A 47 16.74 13.48 -9.26
N PHE A 48 16.11 12.90 -10.27
CA PHE A 48 14.65 12.90 -10.43
C PHE A 48 14.10 11.49 -10.19
N TYR A 49 13.09 11.38 -9.34
CA TYR A 49 12.44 10.12 -8.98
C TYR A 49 10.94 10.22 -9.20
N PHE A 50 10.40 9.33 -10.02
CA PHE A 50 8.98 9.26 -10.34
C PHE A 50 8.41 7.86 -10.03
N PRO A 51 7.76 7.71 -8.85
CA PRO A 51 7.29 6.43 -8.32
C PRO A 51 5.97 5.96 -8.97
N VAL A 52 5.97 5.63 -10.27
CA VAL A 52 4.76 5.22 -11.01
C VAL A 52 4.16 3.95 -10.42
N THR A 53 4.95 2.89 -10.33
CA THR A 53 4.49 1.58 -9.87
C THR A 53 4.05 1.66 -8.42
N SER A 54 4.84 2.33 -7.58
CA SER A 54 4.49 2.54 -6.18
C SER A 54 3.17 3.29 -6.01
N SER A 55 2.93 4.35 -6.81
CA SER A 55 1.71 5.17 -6.70
C SER A 55 0.47 4.39 -7.13
N ILE A 56 0.56 3.57 -8.19
CA ILE A 56 -0.53 2.70 -8.62
C ILE A 56 -0.85 1.66 -7.53
N LEU A 57 0.17 1.05 -6.96
CA LEU A 57 0.01 0.00 -5.96
C LEU A 57 -0.66 0.55 -4.69
N VAL A 58 -0.21 1.72 -4.22
CA VAL A 58 -0.84 2.45 -3.12
C VAL A 58 -2.30 2.79 -3.46
N SER A 59 -2.57 3.30 -4.67
CA SER A 59 -3.93 3.64 -5.10
C SER A 59 -4.87 2.44 -5.05
N VAL A 60 -4.47 1.30 -5.63
CA VAL A 60 -5.29 0.08 -5.65
C VAL A 60 -5.58 -0.41 -4.23
N VAL A 61 -4.56 -0.45 -3.36
CA VAL A 61 -4.74 -0.84 -1.95
C VAL A 61 -5.72 0.09 -1.25
N LEU A 62 -5.55 1.40 -1.43
CA LEU A 62 -6.42 2.40 -0.81
C LEU A 62 -7.86 2.29 -1.32
N THR A 63 -8.06 2.07 -2.62
CA THR A 63 -9.38 1.84 -3.22
C THR A 63 -10.06 0.61 -2.63
N ILE A 64 -9.34 -0.50 -2.48
CA ILE A 64 -9.87 -1.74 -1.86
C ILE A 64 -10.28 -1.46 -0.41
N VAL A 65 -9.39 -0.84 0.38
CA VAL A 65 -9.66 -0.52 1.78
C VAL A 65 -10.89 0.38 1.93
N VAL A 66 -10.96 1.48 1.17
CA VAL A 66 -12.09 2.41 1.20
C VAL A 66 -13.38 1.71 0.77
N ASN A 67 -13.35 0.91 -0.29
CA ASN A 67 -14.54 0.19 -0.77
C ASN A 67 -15.05 -0.83 0.26
N VAL A 68 -14.15 -1.58 0.90
CA VAL A 68 -14.50 -2.51 1.98
C VAL A 68 -15.10 -1.75 3.16
N ILE A 69 -14.49 -0.64 3.61
CA ILE A 69 -15.02 0.18 4.71
C ILE A 69 -16.41 0.72 4.35
N VAL A 70 -16.58 1.31 3.16
CA VAL A 70 -17.86 1.86 2.71
C VAL A 70 -18.93 0.77 2.64
N ARG A 71 -18.60 -0.41 2.13
CA ARG A 71 -19.52 -1.55 2.06
C ARG A 71 -19.92 -2.07 3.43
N LEU A 72 -19.00 -2.04 4.39
CA LEU A 72 -19.29 -2.40 5.77
C LEU A 72 -20.11 -1.32 6.49
N LEU A 73 -19.88 -0.03 6.23
CA LEU A 73 -20.64 1.08 6.84
C LEU A 73 -22.06 1.21 6.27
N LYS A 74 -22.28 0.85 5.00
CA LYS A 74 -23.60 0.82 4.37
C LYS A 74 -24.47 -0.38 4.80
N LYS A 75 -23.96 -1.26 5.66
CA LYS A 75 -24.65 -2.42 6.23
C LYS A 75 -24.82 -2.25 7.73
#